data_AF-A0A7C6W0K1-F1
#
_entry.id   AF-A0A7C6W0K1-F1
#
_cell.length_a   1.000
_cell.length_b   1.000
_cell.length_c   1.000
_cell.angle_alpha   90.00
_cell.angle_beta   90.00
_cell.angle_gamma   90.00
#
_symmetry.space_group_name_H-M   'P 1'
#
loop_
_entity.id
_entity.type
_entity.pdbx_description
1 polymer ?
#
loop_
_entity_poly.entity_id
_entity_poly.type
_entity_poly.pdbx_seq_one_letter_code
_entity_poly.pdbx_strand_id
1 'polypeptide(L)'
;MAVAAVPSYVNQGLFAEAPPGHRFGLYFQLWNPTNWLREADSKDDKDKGKQGAIRRIIPLGNGTQQMVRSLLHRKKTLANNLGDLVWRLPAHSVAPFMTGLGNEHPLENGFSFLNSYGLPYLPGSGVKGVLRRAAEELALGFYGDAGGWDIVSLWWLFGFESNSVYLIGPSDRMPPAQHEEAQRWQDAYRNPETQDAVPRDRLEALISAMLDGELWRRYREQPFLLLDDLMTSQKLRDELRNRGALMFWDVIPEPAGGKLAVDIMTPHYGDYYQGKTTPHDSGQPNPILFLTVPPGSSFEFFVQCDPAALPESLKDSWQILLEVAFRHAFEWLGFGAKTAVGYGQMQKK
;
A
#
# COMPACT_ATOMS: atom_id res chain seq x y z
N MET A 1 -27.86 2.89 -25.70
CA MET A 1 -27.78 3.34 -24.29
C MET A 1 -27.24 2.16 -23.52
N ALA A 2 -26.03 2.30 -22.98
CA ALA A 2 -25.36 1.24 -22.27
C ALA A 2 -26.21 0.70 -21.11
N VAL A 3 -26.24 -0.61 -20.98
CA VAL A 3 -26.89 -1.34 -19.89
C VAL A 3 -25.86 -2.06 -19.02
N ALA A 4 -26.27 -2.42 -17.80
CA ALA A 4 -25.51 -3.36 -16.99
C ALA A 4 -25.80 -4.80 -17.42
N ALA A 5 -24.83 -5.70 -17.26
CA ALA A 5 -24.99 -7.13 -17.53
C ALA A 5 -25.72 -7.84 -16.38
N VAL A 6 -27.00 -7.47 -16.17
CA VAL A 6 -27.88 -7.99 -15.13
C VAL A 6 -29.15 -8.60 -15.75
N PRO A 7 -29.83 -9.53 -15.05
CA PRO A 7 -31.11 -10.05 -15.51
C PRO A 7 -32.15 -8.93 -15.76
N SER A 8 -33.01 -9.12 -16.76
CA SER A 8 -33.97 -8.10 -17.21
C SER A 8 -35.01 -7.69 -16.16
N TYR A 9 -35.24 -8.52 -15.14
CA TYR A 9 -36.13 -8.20 -14.03
C TYR A 9 -35.52 -7.25 -12.98
N VAL A 10 -34.21 -6.99 -13.04
CA VAL A 10 -33.54 -6.09 -12.10
C VAL A 10 -33.80 -4.63 -12.52
N ASN A 11 -34.42 -3.85 -11.64
CA ASN A 11 -34.67 -2.44 -11.88
C ASN A 11 -33.36 -1.62 -11.87
N GLN A 12 -32.85 -1.31 -13.06
CA GLN A 12 -31.60 -0.55 -13.21
C GLN A 12 -31.71 0.91 -12.74
N GLY A 13 -32.92 1.44 -12.53
CA GLY A 13 -33.13 2.78 -11.99
C GLY A 13 -32.62 2.95 -10.55
N LEU A 14 -32.44 1.85 -9.82
CA LEU A 14 -31.92 1.85 -8.44
C LEU A 14 -30.39 1.93 -8.38
N PHE A 15 -29.68 1.71 -9.49
CA PHE A 15 -28.22 1.66 -9.46
C PHE A 15 -27.57 3.00 -9.15
N ALA A 16 -28.25 4.12 -9.43
CA ALA A 16 -27.74 5.45 -9.10
C ALA A 16 -27.52 5.66 -7.59
N GLU A 17 -28.27 4.95 -6.74
CA GLU A 17 -28.12 5.00 -5.28
C GLU A 17 -27.08 4.01 -4.74
N ALA A 18 -26.65 3.05 -5.56
CA ALA A 18 -25.68 2.04 -5.17
C ALA A 18 -24.29 2.65 -4.93
N PRO A 19 -23.48 2.11 -4.02
CA PRO A 19 -22.11 2.54 -3.80
C PRO A 19 -21.27 2.51 -5.09
N PRO A 20 -20.25 3.38 -5.21
CA PRO A 20 -19.45 3.53 -6.43
C PRO A 20 -18.80 2.21 -6.86
N GLY A 21 -18.31 1.40 -5.92
CA GLY A 21 -17.70 0.11 -6.22
C GLY A 21 -18.67 -0.91 -6.79
N HIS A 22 -19.94 -0.88 -6.38
CA HIS A 22 -20.96 -1.74 -6.98
C HIS A 22 -21.32 -1.28 -8.38
N ARG A 23 -21.38 0.03 -8.64
CA ARG A 23 -21.52 0.58 -10.01
C ARG A 23 -20.29 0.34 -10.88
N PHE A 24 -19.10 0.25 -10.30
CA PHE A 24 -17.86 -0.03 -11.00
C PHE A 24 -17.75 -1.51 -11.35
N GLY A 25 -18.10 -2.42 -10.44
CA GLY A 25 -18.10 -3.85 -10.69
C GLY A 25 -19.46 -4.38 -11.16
N LEU A 26 -20.33 -4.69 -10.21
CA LEU A 26 -21.58 -5.46 -10.42
C LEU A 26 -22.57 -4.81 -11.40
N TYR A 27 -22.73 -3.49 -11.33
CA TYR A 27 -23.74 -2.73 -12.06
C TYR A 27 -23.12 -1.86 -13.15
N PHE A 28 -21.97 -2.26 -13.67
CA PHE A 28 -21.23 -1.47 -14.65
C PHE A 28 -21.98 -1.35 -15.98
N GLN A 29 -22.43 -0.13 -16.28
CA GLN A 29 -23.23 0.19 -17.47
C GLN A 29 -22.33 0.59 -18.64
N LEU A 30 -21.78 -0.40 -19.35
CA LEU A 30 -20.97 -0.22 -20.57
C LEU A 30 -21.48 -1.06 -21.76
N TRP A 31 -22.41 -1.97 -21.55
CA TRP A 31 -22.74 -3.01 -22.53
C TRP A 31 -23.84 -2.57 -23.50
N ASN A 32 -23.69 -2.88 -24.77
CA ASN A 32 -24.75 -2.71 -25.75
C ASN A 32 -25.83 -3.81 -25.53
N PRO A 33 -27.12 -3.44 -25.38
CA PRO A 33 -28.17 -4.41 -25.04
C PRO A 33 -28.49 -5.42 -26.16
N THR A 34 -28.08 -5.14 -27.41
CA THR A 34 -28.39 -5.99 -28.56
C THR A 34 -27.30 -7.04 -28.81
N ASN A 35 -26.03 -6.67 -28.69
CA ASN A 35 -24.90 -7.54 -29.07
C ASN A 35 -23.90 -7.80 -27.94
N TRP A 36 -24.09 -7.20 -26.75
CA TRP A 36 -23.21 -7.33 -25.58
C TRP A 36 -21.74 -6.98 -25.81
N LEU A 37 -21.44 -6.29 -26.92
CA LEU A 37 -20.15 -5.63 -27.11
C LEU A 37 -20.11 -4.38 -26.23
N ARG A 38 -18.91 -3.93 -25.86
CA ARG A 38 -18.76 -2.66 -25.13
C ARG A 38 -19.23 -1.54 -26.06
N GLU A 39 -20.04 -0.59 -25.57
CA GLU A 39 -20.38 0.60 -26.39
C GLU A 39 -19.10 1.35 -26.82
N ALA A 40 -18.03 1.20 -26.03
CA ALA A 40 -16.66 1.64 -26.31
C ALA A 40 -15.91 0.87 -27.41
N ASP A 41 -16.49 -0.15 -28.05
CA ASP A 41 -15.87 -0.86 -29.18
C ASP A 41 -16.42 -0.38 -30.54
N SER A 42 -17.44 0.48 -30.54
CA SER A 42 -17.97 1.10 -31.76
C SER A 42 -17.07 2.25 -32.24
N LYS A 43 -16.78 2.32 -33.54
CA LYS A 43 -15.85 3.32 -34.13
C LYS A 43 -16.29 4.78 -33.94
N ASP A 44 -17.59 5.04 -33.76
CA ASP A 44 -18.15 6.40 -33.69
C ASP A 44 -18.42 6.91 -32.26
N ASP A 45 -18.36 6.04 -31.23
CA ASP A 45 -18.86 6.36 -29.88
C ASP A 45 -17.92 5.96 -28.73
N LYS A 46 -16.67 5.62 -29.07
CA LYS A 46 -15.63 5.09 -28.19
C LYS A 46 -15.45 5.87 -26.88
N ASP A 47 -15.32 7.18 -26.98
CA ASP A 47 -15.06 8.06 -25.84
C ASP A 47 -16.33 8.42 -25.07
N LYS A 48 -17.48 8.53 -25.74
CA LYS A 48 -18.75 8.91 -25.10
C LYS A 48 -19.29 7.78 -24.21
N GLY A 49 -19.17 6.52 -24.64
CA GLY A 49 -19.57 5.36 -23.85
C GLY A 49 -18.76 5.20 -22.55
N LYS A 50 -17.42 5.23 -22.64
CA LYS A 50 -16.53 5.13 -21.46
C LYS A 50 -16.74 6.31 -20.50
N GLN A 51 -16.79 7.55 -21.01
CA GLN A 51 -17.02 8.73 -20.18
C GLN A 51 -18.38 8.70 -19.49
N GLY A 52 -19.44 8.26 -20.20
CA GLY A 52 -20.77 8.10 -19.63
C GLY A 52 -20.80 7.08 -18.49
N ALA A 53 -20.18 5.92 -18.68
CA ALA A 53 -20.07 4.88 -17.65
C ALA A 53 -19.34 5.39 -16.41
N ILE A 54 -18.18 6.05 -16.59
CA ILE A 54 -17.38 6.60 -15.50
C ILE A 54 -18.16 7.68 -14.72
N ARG A 55 -18.85 8.60 -15.42
CA ARG A 55 -19.66 9.64 -14.76
C ARG A 55 -20.72 9.06 -13.82
N ARG A 56 -21.29 7.90 -14.16
CA ARG A 56 -22.28 7.22 -13.31
C ARG A 56 -21.69 6.62 -12.06
N ILE A 57 -20.38 6.34 -12.01
CA ILE A 57 -19.69 5.75 -10.86
C ILE A 57 -19.33 6.80 -9.81
N ILE A 58 -18.96 8.01 -10.24
CA ILE A 58 -18.33 9.06 -9.42
C ILE A 58 -19.09 9.42 -8.12
N PRO A 59 -20.41 9.71 -8.13
CA PRO A 59 -21.06 10.29 -6.96
C PRO A 59 -21.20 9.29 -5.82
N LEU A 60 -20.91 9.67 -4.57
CA LEU A 60 -21.32 8.90 -3.40
C LEU A 60 -22.67 9.44 -2.91
N GLY A 61 -23.75 8.69 -3.09
CA GLY A 61 -25.08 9.08 -2.59
C GLY A 61 -25.13 9.22 -1.07
N ASN A 62 -26.14 9.92 -0.54
CA ASN A 62 -26.28 10.19 0.90
C ASN A 62 -26.20 8.92 1.76
N GLY A 63 -26.86 7.84 1.33
CA GLY A 63 -26.80 6.55 2.04
C GLY A 63 -25.38 5.94 2.06
N THR A 64 -24.62 6.08 0.97
CA THR A 64 -23.22 5.63 0.91
C THR A 64 -22.34 6.47 1.84
N GLN A 65 -22.53 7.79 1.87
CA GLN A 65 -21.78 8.67 2.79
C GLN A 65 -22.11 8.35 4.27
N GLN A 66 -23.38 8.11 4.59
CA GLN A 66 -23.79 7.69 5.92
C GLN A 66 -23.18 6.32 6.29
N MET A 67 -23.09 5.38 5.34
CA MET A 67 -22.43 4.09 5.52
C MET A 67 -20.94 4.26 5.84
N VAL A 68 -20.21 5.10 5.10
CA VAL A 68 -18.80 5.44 5.38
C VAL A 68 -18.66 5.96 6.80
N ARG A 69 -19.45 6.97 7.20
CA ARG A 69 -19.41 7.56 8.54
C ARG A 69 -19.72 6.53 9.64
N SER A 70 -20.70 5.65 9.39
CA SER A 70 -21.09 4.60 10.34
C SER A 70 -19.99 3.56 10.53
N LEU A 71 -19.31 3.15 9.46
CA LEU A 71 -18.18 2.23 9.52
C LEU A 71 -16.98 2.86 10.24
N LEU A 72 -16.66 4.12 9.93
CA LEU A 72 -15.61 4.87 10.63
C LEU A 72 -15.92 5.01 12.12
N HIS A 73 -17.17 5.31 12.48
CA HIS A 73 -17.59 5.36 13.88
C HIS A 73 -17.38 4.01 14.59
N ARG A 74 -17.75 2.88 13.98
CA ARG A 74 -17.52 1.54 14.54
C ARG A 74 -16.03 1.26 14.74
N LYS A 75 -15.17 1.61 13.77
CA LYS A 75 -13.72 1.46 13.89
C LYS A 75 -13.15 2.31 15.04
N LYS A 76 -13.59 3.55 15.18
CA LYS A 76 -13.21 4.42 16.31
C LYS A 76 -13.62 3.83 17.65
N THR A 77 -14.84 3.33 17.76
CA THR A 77 -15.34 2.68 18.98
C THR A 77 -14.52 1.43 19.31
N LEU A 78 -14.19 0.60 18.32
CA LEU A 78 -13.31 -0.55 18.52
C LEU A 78 -11.91 -0.13 19.00
N ALA A 79 -11.31 0.88 18.37
CA ALA A 79 -10.00 1.39 18.77
C ALA A 79 -10.01 1.98 20.19
N ASN A 80 -11.07 2.71 20.57
CA ASN A 80 -11.24 3.22 21.92
C ASN A 80 -11.31 2.09 22.96
N ASN A 81 -12.00 0.98 22.63
CA ASN A 81 -12.10 -0.17 23.53
C ASN A 81 -10.76 -0.92 23.68
N LEU A 82 -9.92 -0.92 22.64
CA LEU A 82 -8.58 -1.52 22.68
C LEU A 82 -7.55 -0.61 23.37
N GLY A 83 -7.85 0.68 23.56
CA GLY A 83 -7.01 1.63 24.29
C GLY A 83 -5.62 1.77 23.66
N ASP A 84 -4.59 1.68 24.51
CA ASP A 84 -3.19 1.90 24.13
C ASP A 84 -2.64 0.82 23.19
N LEU A 85 -3.36 -0.28 22.99
CA LEU A 85 -3.02 -1.30 21.99
C LEU A 85 -3.19 -0.80 20.55
N VAL A 86 -3.88 0.32 20.33
CA VAL A 86 -4.15 0.85 18.99
C VAL A 86 -3.64 2.28 18.86
N TRP A 87 -2.67 2.46 17.98
CA TRP A 87 -2.21 3.76 17.54
C TRP A 87 -3.09 4.29 16.40
N ARG A 88 -3.41 5.59 16.44
CA ARG A 88 -4.37 6.23 15.53
C ARG A 88 -3.76 7.48 14.91
N LEU A 89 -3.96 7.62 13.60
CA LEU A 89 -3.54 8.82 12.88
C LEU A 89 -4.64 9.30 11.92
N PRO A 90 -5.32 10.42 12.24
CA PRO A 90 -6.15 11.11 11.26
C PRO A 90 -5.26 11.87 10.27
N ALA A 91 -5.60 11.78 8.99
CA ALA A 91 -4.87 12.38 7.89
C ALA A 91 -5.83 12.90 6.80
N HIS A 92 -5.30 13.66 5.86
CA HIS A 92 -6.00 14.07 4.66
C HIS A 92 -5.08 13.93 3.43
N SER A 93 -5.65 13.64 2.26
CA SER A 93 -4.90 13.61 1.02
C SER A 93 -4.61 15.01 0.51
N VAL A 94 -3.38 15.26 0.06
CA VAL A 94 -3.00 16.52 -0.63
C VAL A 94 -2.87 16.34 -2.14
N ALA A 95 -2.79 15.09 -2.60
CA ALA A 95 -2.82 14.70 -4.00
C ALA A 95 -3.94 13.67 -4.25
N PRO A 96 -4.32 13.40 -5.51
CA PRO A 96 -5.27 12.34 -5.79
C PRO A 96 -4.73 11.00 -5.29
N PHE A 97 -5.59 10.19 -4.67
CA PHE A 97 -5.24 8.87 -4.17
C PHE A 97 -5.85 7.78 -5.06
N MET A 98 -5.10 6.74 -5.37
CA MET A 98 -5.62 5.59 -6.11
C MET A 98 -5.03 4.28 -5.60
N THR A 99 -5.78 3.20 -5.77
CA THR A 99 -5.44 1.86 -5.29
C THR A 99 -5.99 0.82 -6.26
N GLY A 100 -5.34 -0.32 -6.39
CA GLY A 100 -5.85 -1.42 -7.21
C GLY A 100 -5.87 -1.15 -8.72
N LEU A 101 -4.97 -0.29 -9.24
CA LEU A 101 -4.86 -0.05 -10.69
C LEU A 101 -4.64 -1.33 -11.48
N GLY A 102 -3.92 -2.30 -10.91
CA GLY A 102 -3.65 -3.60 -11.54
C GLY A 102 -4.83 -4.57 -11.53
N ASN A 103 -5.96 -4.21 -10.91
CA ASN A 103 -7.14 -5.07 -10.94
C ASN A 103 -7.74 -5.06 -12.36
N GLU A 104 -8.12 -6.23 -12.86
CA GLU A 104 -8.76 -6.35 -14.17
C GLU A 104 -10.10 -5.61 -14.19
N HIS A 105 -10.32 -4.82 -15.23
CA HIS A 105 -11.57 -4.10 -15.42
C HIS A 105 -11.82 -3.78 -16.90
N PRO A 106 -13.08 -3.73 -17.39
CA PRO A 106 -13.37 -3.40 -18.79
C PRO A 106 -12.88 -2.01 -19.25
N LEU A 107 -12.56 -1.10 -18.33
CA LEU A 107 -11.92 0.20 -18.60
C LEU A 107 -10.38 0.14 -18.68
N GLU A 108 -9.78 -1.06 -18.67
CA GLU A 108 -8.34 -1.32 -18.66
C GLU A 108 -7.64 -0.98 -17.34
N ASN A 109 -8.12 0.01 -16.58
CA ASN A 109 -7.66 0.31 -15.22
C ASN A 109 -8.69 -0.11 -14.18
N GLY A 110 -8.22 -0.83 -13.17
CA GLY A 110 -8.99 -1.19 -11.98
C GLY A 110 -9.01 -0.10 -10.90
N PHE A 111 -9.82 -0.36 -9.88
CA PHE A 111 -9.78 0.36 -8.61
C PHE A 111 -10.17 -0.60 -7.48
N SER A 112 -9.56 -0.47 -6.31
CA SER A 112 -9.88 -1.32 -5.15
C SER A 112 -11.08 -0.79 -4.35
N PHE A 113 -12.14 -1.59 -4.31
CA PHE A 113 -13.33 -1.36 -3.49
C PHE A 113 -13.54 -2.50 -2.48
N LEU A 114 -14.07 -2.20 -1.29
CA LEU A 114 -14.53 -3.22 -0.35
C LEU A 114 -15.77 -3.90 -0.93
N ASN A 115 -15.64 -5.12 -1.43
CA ASN A 115 -16.68 -5.80 -2.21
C ASN A 115 -18.06 -5.79 -1.55
N SER A 116 -18.14 -6.03 -0.24
CA SER A 116 -19.40 -6.07 0.51
C SER A 116 -20.13 -4.72 0.57
N TYR A 117 -19.38 -3.61 0.56
CA TYR A 117 -19.92 -2.26 0.73
C TYR A 117 -19.82 -1.39 -0.53
N GLY A 118 -19.03 -1.79 -1.53
CA GLY A 118 -18.71 -1.01 -2.71
C GLY A 118 -18.03 0.33 -2.39
N LEU A 119 -17.31 0.41 -1.26
CA LEU A 119 -16.61 1.63 -0.81
C LEU A 119 -15.15 1.62 -1.25
N PRO A 120 -14.57 2.76 -1.65
CA PRO A 120 -13.13 2.84 -1.88
C PRO A 120 -12.39 2.49 -0.58
N TYR A 121 -11.26 1.80 -0.66
CA TYR A 121 -10.44 1.50 0.51
C TYR A 121 -8.97 1.32 0.17
N LEU A 122 -8.10 1.64 1.12
CA LEU A 122 -6.69 1.29 1.08
C LEU A 122 -6.48 0.03 1.95
N PRO A 123 -6.08 -1.12 1.36
CA PRO A 123 -5.80 -2.32 2.13
C PRO A 123 -4.76 -2.08 3.23
N GLY A 124 -4.96 -2.69 4.40
CA GLY A 124 -4.02 -2.64 5.52
C GLY A 124 -2.65 -3.23 5.15
N SER A 125 -2.61 -4.19 4.23
CA SER A 125 -1.36 -4.70 3.65
C SER A 125 -0.60 -3.63 2.85
N GLY A 126 -1.30 -2.75 2.14
CA GLY A 126 -0.71 -1.61 1.43
C GLY A 126 -0.12 -0.59 2.41
N VAL A 127 -0.82 -0.31 3.52
CA VAL A 127 -0.30 0.53 4.60
C VAL A 127 0.95 -0.09 5.22
N LYS A 128 0.90 -1.39 5.55
CA LYS A 128 2.02 -2.15 6.11
C LYS A 128 3.23 -2.11 5.18
N GLY A 129 3.04 -2.31 3.88
CA GLY A 129 4.12 -2.32 2.90
C GLY A 129 4.85 -0.97 2.82
N VAL A 130 4.10 0.13 2.72
CA VAL A 130 4.68 1.49 2.69
C VAL A 130 5.45 1.79 3.98
N LEU A 131 4.87 1.49 5.14
CA LEU A 131 5.52 1.79 6.42
C LEU A 131 6.69 0.85 6.73
N ARG A 132 6.65 -0.40 6.25
CA ARG A 132 7.82 -1.28 6.30
C ARG A 132 8.96 -0.68 5.49
N ARG A 133 8.69 -0.23 4.26
CA ARG A 133 9.69 0.44 3.42
C ARG A 133 10.24 1.70 4.10
N ALA A 134 9.38 2.53 4.70
CA ALA A 134 9.82 3.69 5.48
C ALA A 134 10.74 3.28 6.65
N ALA A 135 10.36 2.25 7.40
CA ALA A 135 11.17 1.72 8.49
C ALA A 135 12.51 1.15 7.99
N GLU A 136 12.55 0.50 6.84
CA GLU A 136 13.80 0.03 6.21
C GLU A 136 14.70 1.22 5.83
N GLU A 137 14.12 2.27 5.23
CA GLU A 137 14.88 3.47 4.88
C GLU A 137 15.49 4.18 6.10
N LEU A 138 14.70 4.29 7.17
CA LEU A 138 15.12 4.90 8.42
C LEU A 138 16.14 4.05 9.18
N ALA A 139 15.89 2.74 9.33
CA ALA A 139 16.78 1.82 10.03
C ALA A 139 18.14 1.65 9.34
N LEU A 140 18.20 1.83 8.01
CA LEU A 140 19.43 1.78 7.23
C LEU A 140 20.10 3.15 7.04
N GLY A 141 19.54 4.22 7.62
CA GLY A 141 20.15 5.56 7.63
C GLY A 141 20.15 6.28 6.27
N PHE A 142 19.23 5.94 5.35
CA PHE A 142 19.29 6.45 3.97
C PHE A 142 19.10 7.97 3.81
N TYR A 143 18.51 8.64 4.79
CA TYR A 143 18.11 10.04 4.70
C TYR A 143 18.39 10.85 5.97
N GLY A 144 19.42 10.47 6.73
CA GLY A 144 19.86 11.19 7.92
C GLY A 144 19.33 10.54 9.22
N ASP A 145 18.50 11.26 9.97
CA ASP A 145 18.03 10.82 11.29
C ASP A 145 17.18 9.55 11.19
N ALA A 146 17.66 8.46 11.80
CA ALA A 146 16.94 7.19 11.90
C ALA A 146 15.67 7.31 12.76
N GLY A 147 15.52 8.37 13.56
CA GLY A 147 14.33 8.61 14.38
C GLY A 147 14.05 7.48 15.38
N GLY A 148 15.13 6.84 15.87
CA GLY A 148 15.09 5.71 16.79
C GLY A 148 14.91 4.34 16.14
N TRP A 149 14.81 4.26 14.82
CA TRP A 149 14.74 2.99 14.12
C TRP A 149 16.09 2.27 14.09
N ASP A 150 16.01 0.95 14.29
CA ASP A 150 17.10 0.00 14.08
C ASP A 150 16.53 -1.25 13.40
N ILE A 151 17.40 -2.06 12.79
CA ILE A 151 16.96 -3.19 11.97
C ILE A 151 16.26 -4.29 12.80
N VAL A 152 16.61 -4.44 14.08
CA VAL A 152 16.01 -5.45 14.96
C VAL A 152 14.63 -5.00 15.42
N SER A 153 14.44 -3.71 15.70
CA SER A 153 13.13 -3.12 15.96
C SER A 153 12.19 -3.26 14.77
N LEU A 154 12.71 -3.09 13.54
CA LEU A 154 11.96 -3.36 12.32
C LEU A 154 11.46 -4.79 12.27
N TRP A 155 12.33 -5.77 12.55
CA TRP A 155 11.94 -7.19 12.54
C TRP A 155 10.88 -7.49 13.60
N TRP A 156 11.03 -7.01 14.83
CA TRP A 156 10.01 -7.18 15.88
C TRP A 156 8.64 -6.59 15.49
N LEU A 157 8.61 -5.42 14.86
CA LEU A 157 7.37 -4.72 14.55
C LEU A 157 6.70 -5.23 13.27
N PHE A 158 7.46 -5.47 12.21
CA PHE A 158 6.91 -5.85 10.89
C PHE A 158 7.05 -7.33 10.54
N GLY A 159 7.95 -8.05 11.20
CA GLY A 159 8.34 -9.43 10.91
C GLY A 159 9.69 -9.49 10.19
N PHE A 160 10.45 -10.55 10.44
CA PHE A 160 11.68 -10.86 9.70
C PHE A 160 11.35 -11.36 8.29
N GLU A 161 12.16 -10.96 7.29
CA GLU A 161 12.00 -11.40 5.90
C GLU A 161 13.34 -11.84 5.34
N SER A 162 13.47 -13.13 5.05
CA SER A 162 14.73 -13.75 4.62
C SER A 162 15.24 -13.27 3.25
N ASN A 163 14.37 -12.64 2.46
CA ASN A 163 14.66 -12.15 1.12
C ASN A 163 14.74 -10.62 1.04
N SER A 164 14.83 -9.92 2.17
CA SER A 164 15.04 -8.48 2.17
C SER A 164 16.30 -8.09 1.38
N VAL A 165 16.17 -7.08 0.51
CA VAL A 165 17.23 -6.66 -0.44
C VAL A 165 18.53 -6.33 0.28
N TYR A 166 18.45 -5.67 1.45
CA TYR A 166 19.62 -5.32 2.25
C TYR A 166 20.39 -6.53 2.82
N LEU A 167 19.79 -7.72 2.89
CA LEU A 167 20.48 -8.96 3.26
C LEU A 167 21.06 -9.68 2.03
N ILE A 168 20.24 -9.84 0.99
CA ILE A 168 20.60 -10.67 -0.17
C ILE A 168 21.52 -9.94 -1.17
N GLY A 169 21.44 -8.61 -1.26
CA GLY A 169 22.14 -7.81 -2.25
C GLY A 169 21.66 -8.07 -3.69
N PRO A 170 22.46 -7.66 -4.70
CA PRO A 170 22.14 -7.91 -6.10
C PRO A 170 22.12 -9.41 -6.41
N SER A 171 21.21 -9.83 -7.28
CA SER A 171 21.12 -11.23 -7.73
C SER A 171 20.82 -11.33 -9.22
N ASP A 172 21.19 -12.45 -9.84
CA ASP A 172 20.96 -12.70 -11.27
C ASP A 172 19.48 -12.71 -11.67
N ARG A 173 18.57 -12.89 -10.70
CA ARG A 173 17.12 -12.85 -10.94
C ARG A 173 16.58 -11.42 -11.04
N MET A 174 17.36 -10.42 -10.62
CA MET A 174 16.99 -9.01 -10.69
C MET A 174 17.41 -8.42 -12.04
N PRO A 175 16.58 -7.53 -12.64
CA PRO A 175 16.98 -6.75 -13.80
C PRO A 175 18.30 -5.98 -13.54
N PRO A 176 19.21 -5.88 -14.53
CA PRO A 176 20.48 -5.16 -14.35
C PRO A 176 20.32 -3.71 -13.87
N ALA A 177 19.24 -3.04 -14.28
CA ALA A 177 18.92 -1.68 -13.84
C ALA A 177 18.64 -1.54 -12.32
N GLN A 178 18.42 -2.65 -11.61
CA GLN A 178 18.16 -2.65 -10.16
C GLN A 178 19.38 -3.08 -9.34
N HIS A 179 20.46 -3.52 -9.97
CA HIS A 179 21.63 -4.05 -9.25
C HIS A 179 22.34 -2.99 -8.42
N GLU A 180 22.47 -1.77 -8.95
CA GLU A 180 23.10 -0.64 -8.23
C GLU A 180 22.35 -0.28 -6.96
N GLU A 181 21.02 -0.15 -7.05
CA GLU A 181 20.18 0.12 -5.88
C GLU A 181 20.21 -1.06 -4.88
N ALA A 182 20.18 -2.31 -5.35
CA ALA A 182 20.30 -3.47 -4.46
C ALA A 182 21.64 -3.51 -3.71
N GLN A 183 22.74 -3.16 -4.39
CA GLN A 183 24.06 -3.05 -3.76
C GLN A 183 24.06 -1.93 -2.71
N ARG A 184 23.51 -0.77 -3.04
CA ARG A 184 23.40 0.38 -2.13
C ARG A 184 22.69 0.02 -0.82
N TRP A 185 21.64 -0.80 -0.87
CA TRP A 185 20.95 -1.30 0.32
C TRP A 185 21.76 -2.29 1.15
N GLN A 186 22.48 -3.20 0.48
CA GLN A 186 23.36 -4.12 1.18
C GLN A 186 24.52 -3.39 1.87
N ASP A 187 25.09 -2.38 1.22
CA ASP A 187 26.15 -1.55 1.78
C ASP A 187 25.65 -0.76 3.00
N ALA A 188 24.42 -0.24 2.95
CA ALA A 188 23.81 0.45 4.09
C ALA A 188 23.60 -0.47 5.31
N TYR A 189 23.28 -1.75 5.10
CA TYR A 189 23.19 -2.75 6.17
C TYR A 189 24.57 -3.13 6.75
N ARG A 190 25.61 -3.17 5.90
CA ARG A 190 26.99 -3.41 6.33
C ARG A 190 27.64 -2.22 7.04
N ASN A 191 27.06 -1.03 6.94
CA ASN A 191 27.62 0.15 7.58
C ASN A 191 27.73 -0.08 9.10
N PRO A 192 28.94 0.05 9.69
CA PRO A 192 29.12 -0.10 11.12
C PRO A 192 28.18 0.77 11.96
N GLU A 193 27.88 2.00 11.51
CA GLU A 193 26.94 2.90 12.22
C GLU A 193 25.53 2.29 12.30
N THR A 194 25.09 1.59 11.25
CA THR A 194 23.80 0.88 11.22
C THR A 194 23.79 -0.29 12.20
N GLN A 195 24.88 -1.06 12.26
CA GLN A 195 24.98 -2.20 13.17
C GLN A 195 25.13 -1.76 14.64
N ASP A 196 25.92 -0.73 14.90
CA ASP A 196 26.15 -0.17 16.24
C ASP A 196 24.91 0.50 16.82
N ALA A 197 23.98 0.95 15.97
CA ALA A 197 22.68 1.48 16.39
C ALA A 197 21.75 0.41 16.98
N VAL A 198 22.01 -0.88 16.73
CA VAL A 198 21.16 -1.98 17.22
C VAL A 198 21.32 -2.17 18.74
N PRO A 199 20.25 -2.03 19.54
CA PRO A 199 20.34 -2.24 20.98
C PRO A 199 20.61 -3.72 21.29
N ARG A 200 21.65 -3.97 22.08
CA ARG A 200 22.09 -5.33 22.44
C ARG A 200 20.97 -6.14 23.11
N ASP A 201 20.19 -5.53 23.99
CA ASP A 201 19.08 -6.19 24.69
C ASP A 201 18.00 -6.68 23.72
N ARG A 202 17.68 -5.88 22.67
CA ARG A 202 16.69 -6.24 21.64
C ARG A 202 17.18 -7.41 20.79
N LEU A 203 18.47 -7.41 20.45
CA LEU A 203 19.10 -8.49 19.69
C LEU A 203 19.17 -9.79 20.50
N GLU A 204 19.54 -9.72 21.78
CA GLU A 204 19.54 -10.89 22.67
C GLU A 204 18.13 -11.44 22.90
N ALA A 205 17.11 -10.58 23.01
CA ALA A 205 15.72 -10.99 23.06
C ALA A 205 15.28 -11.68 21.77
N LEU A 206 15.69 -11.15 20.60
CA LEU A 206 15.40 -11.74 19.29
C LEU A 206 16.00 -13.15 19.18
N ILE A 207 17.28 -13.30 19.52
CA ILE A 207 18.00 -14.59 19.54
C ILE A 207 17.28 -15.58 20.44
N SER A 208 16.90 -15.15 21.66
CA SER A 208 16.22 -16.01 22.63
C SER A 208 14.81 -16.42 22.20
N ALA A 209 14.13 -15.59 21.42
CA ALA A 209 12.78 -15.85 20.95
C ALA A 209 12.73 -16.73 19.69
N MET A 210 13.77 -16.72 18.85
CA MET A 210 13.70 -17.27 17.49
C MET A 210 14.68 -18.40 17.20
N LEU A 211 15.73 -18.55 17.99
CA LEU A 211 16.76 -19.57 17.78
C LEU A 211 16.76 -20.56 18.95
N ASP A 212 17.15 -21.80 18.65
CA ASP A 212 17.31 -22.86 19.62
C ASP A 212 18.63 -23.64 19.39
N GLY A 213 18.88 -24.65 20.24
CA GLY A 213 19.99 -25.58 20.08
C GLY A 213 21.38 -24.93 19.97
N GLU A 214 22.15 -25.33 18.96
CA GLU A 214 23.51 -24.83 18.73
C GLU A 214 23.54 -23.39 18.22
N LEU A 215 22.56 -22.98 17.40
CA LEU A 215 22.47 -21.62 16.88
C LEU A 215 22.25 -20.63 18.04
N TRP A 216 21.31 -20.94 18.94
CA TRP A 216 21.09 -20.12 20.13
C TRP A 216 22.35 -19.98 20.98
N ARG A 217 23.09 -21.07 21.22
CA ARG A 217 24.34 -21.01 22.01
C ARG A 217 25.38 -20.11 21.35
N ARG A 218 25.61 -20.27 20.05
CA ARG A 218 26.57 -19.47 19.26
C ARG A 218 26.26 -17.97 19.36
N TYR A 219 25.01 -17.59 19.05
CA TYR A 219 24.65 -16.18 18.99
C TYR A 219 24.39 -15.58 20.37
N ARG A 220 24.09 -16.37 21.40
CA ARG A 220 24.04 -15.85 22.77
C ARG A 220 25.43 -15.40 23.26
N GLU A 221 26.50 -16.10 22.89
CA GLU A 221 27.86 -15.73 23.27
C GLU A 221 28.35 -14.49 22.50
N GLN A 222 27.98 -14.37 21.22
CA GLN A 222 28.33 -13.24 20.38
C GLN A 222 27.10 -12.77 19.56
N PRO A 223 26.21 -11.94 20.14
CA PRO A 223 24.95 -11.55 19.49
C PRO A 223 25.12 -10.89 18.13
N PHE A 224 26.08 -9.99 17.99
CA PHE A 224 26.28 -9.22 16.76
C PHE A 224 26.77 -10.07 15.59
N LEU A 225 27.40 -11.23 15.82
CA LEU A 225 27.74 -12.18 14.74
C LEU A 225 26.50 -12.63 13.96
N LEU A 226 25.31 -12.60 14.58
CA LEU A 226 24.07 -12.93 13.89
C LEU A 226 23.83 -12.00 12.70
N LEU A 227 24.09 -10.69 12.86
CA LEU A 227 23.83 -9.69 11.83
C LEU A 227 24.71 -9.91 10.60
N ASP A 228 25.97 -10.32 10.80
CA ASP A 228 26.91 -10.61 9.72
C ASP A 228 26.61 -11.95 9.04
N ASP A 229 26.39 -13.01 9.84
CA ASP A 229 26.11 -14.36 9.34
C ASP A 229 24.81 -14.40 8.52
N LEU A 230 23.84 -13.55 8.87
CA LEU A 230 22.58 -13.38 8.16
C LEU A 230 22.76 -13.01 6.68
N MET A 231 23.83 -12.30 6.33
CA MET A 231 24.10 -11.92 4.94
C MET A 231 24.55 -13.11 4.09
N THR A 232 25.33 -14.01 4.68
CA THR A 232 26.02 -15.10 3.96
C THR A 232 25.24 -16.41 3.99
N SER A 233 24.41 -16.63 5.02
CA SER A 233 23.73 -17.89 5.24
C SER A 233 22.23 -17.81 4.97
N GLN A 234 21.81 -18.27 3.79
CA GLN A 234 20.37 -18.44 3.49
C GLN A 234 19.69 -19.36 4.49
N LYS A 235 20.36 -20.46 4.88
CA LYS A 235 19.82 -21.40 5.87
C LYS A 235 19.49 -20.68 7.18
N LEU A 236 20.39 -19.83 7.68
CA LEU A 236 20.15 -19.07 8.91
C LEU A 236 18.98 -18.11 8.78
N ARG A 237 18.85 -17.44 7.62
CA ARG A 237 17.69 -16.57 7.35
C ARG A 237 16.37 -17.34 7.38
N ASP A 238 16.35 -18.56 6.86
CA ASP A 238 15.14 -19.39 6.80
C ASP A 238 14.76 -20.00 8.17
N GLU A 239 15.72 -20.11 9.11
CA GLU A 239 15.47 -20.49 10.51
C GLU A 239 14.85 -19.34 11.32
N LEU A 240 15.18 -18.08 11.00
CA LEU A 240 14.65 -16.90 11.69
C LEU A 240 13.18 -16.64 11.30
N ARG A 241 12.27 -17.25 12.04
CA ARG A 241 10.83 -17.10 11.83
C ARG A 241 10.22 -16.17 12.87
N ASN A 242 9.93 -14.94 12.46
CA ASN A 242 9.24 -13.96 13.29
C ASN A 242 7.99 -13.40 12.61
N ARG A 243 6.87 -13.47 13.33
CA ARG A 243 5.68 -12.69 13.02
C ARG A 243 5.81 -11.32 13.68
N GLY A 244 5.72 -10.26 12.88
CA GLY A 244 5.71 -8.90 13.40
C GLY A 244 4.53 -8.61 14.33
N ALA A 245 4.76 -7.78 15.34
CA ALA A 245 3.79 -7.41 16.36
C ALA A 245 2.68 -6.47 15.87
N LEU A 246 2.83 -5.83 14.71
CA LEU A 246 1.88 -4.84 14.19
C LEU A 246 0.81 -5.44 13.25
N MET A 247 -0.42 -5.01 13.48
CA MET A 247 -1.63 -5.33 12.70
C MET A 247 -2.23 -4.04 12.13
N PHE A 248 -2.24 -3.92 10.81
CA PHE A 248 -2.71 -2.73 10.10
C PHE A 248 -4.14 -2.93 9.62
N TRP A 249 -5.06 -2.06 10.06
CA TRP A 249 -6.46 -2.14 9.63
C TRP A 249 -6.64 -1.50 8.25
N ASP A 250 -7.58 -2.02 7.45
CA ASP A 250 -7.97 -1.42 6.18
C ASP A 250 -8.46 0.02 6.37
N VAL A 251 -8.03 0.96 5.54
CA VAL A 251 -8.40 2.37 5.64
C VAL A 251 -9.54 2.67 4.68
N ILE A 252 -10.63 3.25 5.19
CA ILE A 252 -11.80 3.64 4.40
C ILE A 252 -11.75 5.18 4.28
N PRO A 253 -11.34 5.74 3.14
CA PRO A 253 -11.38 7.18 2.94
C PRO A 253 -12.82 7.72 2.98
N GLU A 254 -12.96 8.96 3.44
CA GLU A 254 -14.15 9.79 3.22
C GLU A 254 -13.84 10.77 2.07
N PRO A 255 -14.30 10.49 0.84
CA PRO A 255 -13.98 11.30 -0.33
C PRO A 255 -14.49 12.73 -0.22
N ALA A 256 -13.63 13.70 -0.52
CA ALA A 256 -13.98 15.12 -0.50
C ALA A 256 -15.17 15.40 -1.44
N GLY A 257 -16.12 16.20 -0.95
CA GLY A 257 -17.33 16.53 -1.71
C GLY A 257 -18.27 15.35 -1.99
N GLY A 258 -18.10 14.22 -1.30
CA GLY A 258 -18.99 13.06 -1.45
C GLY A 258 -18.94 12.45 -2.85
N LYS A 259 -17.77 12.43 -3.48
CA LYS A 259 -17.58 11.88 -4.83
C LYS A 259 -16.15 11.41 -5.05
N LEU A 260 -15.98 10.44 -5.94
CA LEU A 260 -14.68 10.14 -6.54
C LEU A 260 -14.30 11.22 -7.57
N ALA A 261 -13.10 11.14 -8.10
CA ALA A 261 -12.63 11.93 -9.22
C ALA A 261 -12.20 11.02 -10.38
N VAL A 262 -12.09 11.63 -11.55
CA VAL A 262 -11.53 10.99 -12.75
C VAL A 262 -10.26 11.72 -13.07
N ASP A 263 -9.22 10.94 -13.35
CA ASP A 263 -7.95 11.46 -13.84
C ASP A 263 -7.59 10.78 -15.16
N ILE A 264 -6.60 11.32 -15.87
CA ILE A 264 -6.24 10.90 -17.22
C ILE A 264 -4.74 10.63 -17.28
N MET A 265 -4.37 9.49 -17.87
CA MET A 265 -3.00 9.21 -18.26
C MET A 265 -2.91 9.14 -19.78
N THR A 266 -1.93 9.79 -20.38
CA THR A 266 -1.76 9.84 -21.84
C THR A 266 -0.37 9.32 -22.23
N PRO A 267 -0.15 8.00 -22.27
CA PRO A 267 1.09 7.44 -22.81
C PRO A 267 1.23 7.78 -24.30
N HIS A 268 2.46 8.11 -24.71
CA HIS A 268 2.83 8.40 -26.10
C HIS A 268 3.75 7.32 -26.71
N TYR A 269 4.49 6.57 -25.89
CA TYR A 269 5.57 5.67 -26.33
C TYR A 269 5.18 4.19 -26.41
N GLY A 270 3.88 3.87 -26.57
CA GLY A 270 3.39 2.49 -26.57
C GLY A 270 4.09 1.60 -27.60
N ASP A 271 4.34 2.12 -28.80
CA ASP A 271 4.99 1.37 -29.88
C ASP A 271 6.48 1.14 -29.65
N TYR A 272 7.17 2.05 -28.97
CA TYR A 272 8.58 1.86 -28.60
C TYR A 272 8.73 0.77 -27.53
N TYR A 273 7.94 0.84 -26.45
CA TYR A 273 7.97 -0.17 -25.39
C TYR A 273 7.53 -1.56 -25.86
N GLN A 274 6.72 -1.64 -26.90
CA GLN A 274 6.35 -2.90 -27.56
C GLN A 274 7.38 -3.37 -28.62
N GLY A 275 8.50 -2.67 -28.77
CA GLY A 275 9.58 -3.03 -29.71
C GLY A 275 9.23 -2.83 -31.19
N LYS A 276 8.18 -2.06 -31.51
CA LYS A 276 7.71 -1.85 -32.89
C LYS A 276 8.38 -0.67 -33.59
N THR A 277 8.75 0.36 -32.84
CA THR A 277 9.35 1.59 -33.38
C THR A 277 10.53 2.05 -32.53
N THR A 278 11.36 2.95 -33.05
CA THR A 278 12.43 3.62 -32.30
C THR A 278 11.86 4.64 -31.31
N PRO A 279 12.59 5.01 -30.24
CA PRO A 279 12.10 6.00 -29.29
C PRO A 279 12.09 7.38 -29.95
N HIS A 280 10.89 7.94 -30.15
CA HIS A 280 10.68 9.27 -30.74
C HIS A 280 9.37 9.87 -30.21
N ASP A 281 9.34 11.19 -30.01
CA ASP A 281 8.28 11.91 -29.29
C ASP A 281 7.03 12.21 -30.16
N SER A 282 6.86 11.49 -31.26
CA SER A 282 5.78 11.68 -32.24
C SER A 282 4.68 10.62 -32.18
N GLY A 283 4.67 9.80 -31.13
CA GLY A 283 3.63 8.80 -30.90
C GLY A 283 2.27 9.44 -30.61
N GLN A 284 1.20 8.87 -31.19
CA GLN A 284 -0.15 9.35 -30.97
C GLN A 284 -0.55 9.20 -29.49
N PRO A 285 -1.14 10.23 -28.86
CA PRO A 285 -1.60 10.14 -27.47
C PRO A 285 -2.72 9.10 -27.35
N ASN A 286 -2.63 8.23 -26.33
CA ASN A 286 -3.72 7.33 -25.98
C ASN A 286 -4.30 7.71 -24.60
N PRO A 287 -5.36 8.53 -24.51
CA PRO A 287 -5.94 8.93 -23.22
C PRO A 287 -6.61 7.75 -22.50
N ILE A 288 -6.16 7.47 -21.29
CA ILE A 288 -6.70 6.40 -20.44
C ILE A 288 -7.27 7.04 -19.16
N LEU A 289 -8.59 6.98 -19.02
CA LEU A 289 -9.30 7.48 -17.84
C LEU A 289 -9.21 6.46 -16.69
N PHE A 290 -9.05 6.94 -15.46
CA PHE A 290 -9.10 6.10 -14.27
C PHE A 290 -9.70 6.84 -13.08
N LEU A 291 -10.14 6.07 -12.08
CA LEU A 291 -10.76 6.61 -10.87
C LEU A 291 -9.72 6.97 -9.81
N THR A 292 -9.97 8.07 -9.11
CA THR A 292 -9.19 8.50 -7.96
C THR A 292 -10.11 8.94 -6.82
N VAL A 293 -9.59 8.89 -5.59
CA VAL A 293 -10.13 9.64 -4.47
C VAL A 293 -9.52 11.04 -4.53
N PRO A 294 -10.33 12.11 -4.56
CA PRO A 294 -9.81 13.46 -4.77
C PRO A 294 -8.93 13.95 -3.61
N PRO A 295 -8.06 14.96 -3.85
CA PRO A 295 -7.42 15.71 -2.77
C PRO A 295 -8.44 16.29 -1.78
N GLY A 296 -8.01 16.51 -0.54
CA GLY A 296 -8.84 16.97 0.57
C GLY A 296 -9.71 15.88 1.20
N SER A 297 -9.58 14.63 0.74
CA SER A 297 -10.32 13.50 1.32
C SER A 297 -9.72 13.11 2.67
N SER A 298 -10.56 12.71 3.63
CA SER A 298 -10.09 12.33 4.96
C SER A 298 -9.75 10.84 5.03
N PHE A 299 -8.66 10.51 5.72
CA PHE A 299 -8.18 9.16 5.99
C PHE A 299 -7.98 8.98 7.49
N GLU A 300 -8.16 7.76 7.99
CA GLU A 300 -7.89 7.45 9.39
C GLU A 300 -7.21 6.09 9.48
N PHE A 301 -5.95 6.12 9.92
CA PHE A 301 -5.11 4.95 10.08
C PHE A 301 -5.24 4.40 11.50
N PHE A 302 -5.32 3.08 11.60
CA PHE A 302 -5.35 2.35 12.85
C PHE A 302 -4.31 1.24 12.76
N VAL A 303 -3.35 1.26 13.68
CA VAL A 303 -2.32 0.24 13.80
C VAL A 303 -2.42 -0.36 15.19
N GLN A 304 -2.81 -1.62 15.25
CA GLN A 304 -2.87 -2.37 16.49
C GLN A 304 -1.54 -3.08 16.75
N CYS A 305 -1.09 -3.10 17.99
CA CYS A 305 0.10 -3.84 18.42
C CYS A 305 -0.32 -5.03 19.28
N ASP A 306 0.44 -6.12 19.20
CA ASP A 306 0.48 -7.19 20.19
C ASP A 306 1.72 -7.01 21.09
N PRO A 307 1.60 -6.38 22.28
CA PRO A 307 2.74 -6.11 23.14
C PRO A 307 3.36 -7.36 23.75
N ALA A 308 2.64 -8.49 23.78
CA ALA A 308 3.18 -9.75 24.26
C ALA A 308 4.27 -10.30 23.32
N ALA A 309 4.23 -9.88 22.05
CA ALA A 309 5.23 -10.21 21.06
C ALA A 309 6.44 -9.25 21.06
N LEU A 310 6.49 -8.26 21.95
CA LEU A 310 7.58 -7.28 21.99
C LEU A 310 8.50 -7.47 23.21
N PRO A 311 9.82 -7.23 23.05
CA PRO A 311 10.72 -7.08 24.20
C PRO A 311 10.36 -5.80 24.99
N GLU A 312 10.73 -5.77 26.27
CA GLU A 312 10.36 -4.68 27.18
C GLU A 312 10.77 -3.29 26.66
N SER A 313 11.96 -3.18 26.06
CA SER A 313 12.49 -1.92 25.50
C SER A 313 11.73 -1.40 24.26
N LEU A 314 10.79 -2.17 23.71
CA LEU A 314 9.93 -1.75 22.59
C LEU A 314 8.48 -1.49 22.98
N LYS A 315 8.01 -1.98 24.14
CA LYS A 315 6.60 -1.86 24.55
C LYS A 315 6.14 -0.42 24.66
N ASP A 316 7.03 0.48 25.10
CA ASP A 316 6.71 1.90 25.29
C ASP A 316 7.12 2.79 24.11
N SER A 317 7.88 2.26 23.14
CA SER A 317 8.47 3.06 22.05
C SER A 317 7.92 2.77 20.66
N TRP A 318 7.18 1.67 20.44
CA TRP A 318 6.66 1.31 19.12
C TRP A 318 5.75 2.37 18.49
N GLN A 319 4.98 3.11 19.31
CA GLN A 319 4.11 4.20 18.83
C GLN A 319 4.92 5.39 18.32
N ILE A 320 6.05 5.68 18.97
CA ILE A 320 6.97 6.76 18.56
C ILE A 320 7.61 6.39 17.23
N LEU A 321 8.09 5.15 17.11
CA LEU A 321 8.64 4.62 15.86
C LEU A 321 7.63 4.69 14.71
N LEU A 322 6.36 4.33 14.98
CA LEU A 322 5.29 4.47 14.00
C LEU A 322 5.04 5.92 13.60
N GLU A 323 4.99 6.87 14.53
CA GLU A 323 4.82 8.30 14.20
C GLU A 323 5.94 8.79 13.27
N VAL A 324 7.19 8.37 13.51
CA VAL A 324 8.32 8.68 12.62
C VAL A 324 8.16 8.03 11.24
N ALA A 325 7.82 6.74 11.19
CA ALA A 325 7.63 6.03 9.92
C ALA A 325 6.49 6.63 9.08
N PHE A 326 5.39 7.06 9.72
CA PHE A 326 4.29 7.73 9.04
C PHE A 326 4.70 9.11 8.50
N ARG A 327 5.46 9.88 9.27
CA ARG A 327 5.98 11.17 8.81
C ARG A 327 6.85 10.98 7.56
N HIS A 328 7.79 10.04 7.62
CA HIS A 328 8.64 9.69 6.49
C HIS A 328 7.82 9.23 5.28
N ALA A 329 6.83 8.36 5.49
CA ALA A 329 5.95 7.90 4.43
C ALA A 329 5.12 9.05 3.79
N PHE A 330 4.66 10.01 4.58
CA PHE A 330 3.91 11.18 4.09
C PHE A 330 4.77 12.17 3.31
N GLU A 331 6.07 12.27 3.63
CA GLU A 331 6.98 13.20 2.97
C GLU A 331 7.59 12.60 1.70
N TRP A 332 7.95 11.32 1.72
CA TRP A 332 8.85 10.74 0.72
C TRP A 332 8.25 9.59 -0.10
N LEU A 333 7.28 8.85 0.44
CA LEU A 333 6.79 7.61 -0.19
C LEU A 333 5.40 7.74 -0.81
N GLY A 334 4.42 8.29 -0.09
CA GLY A 334 3.01 8.27 -0.46
C GLY A 334 2.35 6.88 -0.35
N PHE A 335 1.02 6.83 -0.46
CA PHE A 335 0.23 5.61 -0.36
C PHE A 335 -0.53 5.29 -1.65
N GLY A 336 -0.59 4.02 -2.03
CA GLY A 336 -1.34 3.57 -3.21
C GLY A 336 -0.47 3.46 -4.46
N ALA A 337 -1.05 3.72 -5.63
CA ALA A 337 -0.32 3.58 -6.91
C ALA A 337 0.13 4.95 -7.46
N LYS A 338 1.15 4.91 -8.35
CA LYS A 338 1.72 6.08 -9.03
C LYS A 338 2.31 7.13 -8.08
N THR A 339 2.86 6.70 -6.95
CA THR A 339 3.49 7.58 -5.96
C THR A 339 4.71 8.32 -6.51
N ALA A 340 5.48 7.68 -7.40
CA ALA A 340 6.63 8.28 -8.07
C ALA A 340 6.31 9.55 -8.91
N VAL A 341 5.03 9.73 -9.29
CA VAL A 341 4.55 10.94 -10.00
C VAL A 341 3.62 11.78 -9.12
N GLY A 342 3.71 11.63 -7.80
CA GLY A 342 3.08 12.51 -6.81
C GLY A 342 1.68 12.11 -6.32
N TYR A 343 1.13 10.96 -6.74
CA TYR A 343 -0.16 10.49 -6.21
C TYR A 343 -0.02 9.93 -4.80
N GLY A 344 -1.13 9.92 -4.07
CA GLY A 344 -1.19 9.26 -2.77
C GLY A 344 -0.48 10.00 -1.63
N GLN A 345 -0.05 11.23 -1.88
CA GLN A 345 0.54 12.11 -0.87
C GLN A 345 -0.52 12.54 0.15
N MET A 346 -0.16 12.49 1.43
CA MET A 346 -1.05 12.77 2.56
C MET A 346 -0.34 13.62 3.61
N GLN A 347 -1.13 14.29 4.44
CA GLN A 347 -0.65 15.05 5.59
C GLN A 347 -1.48 14.72 6.82
N LYS A 348 -0.86 14.79 8.00
CA LYS A 348 -1.56 14.69 9.29
C LYS A 348 -2.64 15.77 9.37
N LYS A 349 -3.80 15.41 9.91
CA LYS A 349 -4.94 16.33 10.06
C LYS A 349 -4.83 17.19 11.30
#